data_AF-A0A4E9FAN6-F1
#
_entry.id   AF-A0A4E9FAN6-F1
#
_cell.length_a   1.000
_cell.length_b   1.000
_cell.length_c   1.000
_cell.angle_alpha   90.00
_cell.angle_beta   90.00
_cell.angle_gamma   90.00
#
_symmetry.space_group_name_H-M   'P 1'
#
loop_
_entity.id
_entity.type
_entity.pdbx_description
1 polymer ?
#
loop_
_entity_poly.entity_id
_entity_poly.type
_entity_poly.pdbx_seq_one_letter_code
_entity_poly.pdbx_strand_id
1 'polypeptide(L)'
;MMRLSAFKSWNIKNCSCRSIIYLNDCNYILLFRNFRRKRIINFQHSFYVTSSNEDVKSEEWYPKHVTDLDHICDKVIMYDPNNCCGLDANHPSFKDKEYRKRREWFLKISNDYKHGTPIPRMDYTTAETKTWSTIYRDLKILHNKFACKEFLDNFKLLEEQCGYSEKQIPQLEDISKYLQTKTGFTLRPCGGYLTPRNFLTSLAFRVFCCTQYIRHHTDPHYTPEPDLCHELLGHMAMFLNPTYAQLSQEIGIASLNCSEKDCNALIRLYFFTFEFGLLVEGETFDEKKRNLKAYGAGLLSCFDELKFSVSSDAKICRFEPDDVIEIEPEVTKFQKCYFYSMTINEAFHKIKSYISTIKRPYSFHYDPLTQSIKKLTNDLH
;
A
#
# COMPACT_ATOMS: atom_id res chain seq x y z
N MET A 1 -3.99 43.94 -3.41
CA MET A 1 -5.06 44.60 -4.20
C MET A 1 -5.54 43.65 -5.29
N MET A 2 -6.85 43.33 -5.28
CA MET A 2 -7.77 42.95 -6.38
C MET A 2 -7.32 42.06 -7.57
N ARG A 3 -7.78 40.79 -7.56
CA ARG A 3 -8.86 40.15 -8.37
C ARG A 3 -9.20 40.67 -9.81
N LEU A 4 -9.58 39.68 -10.65
CA LEU A 4 -10.45 39.66 -11.88
C LEU A 4 -9.72 39.60 -13.24
N SER A 5 -9.65 38.47 -13.96
CA SER A 5 -10.63 37.79 -14.85
C SER A 5 -10.85 38.46 -16.22
N ALA A 6 -10.63 37.72 -17.34
CA ALA A 6 -11.56 37.61 -18.50
C ALA A 6 -10.92 37.08 -19.82
N PHE A 7 -11.52 36.01 -20.34
CA PHE A 7 -12.01 35.78 -21.73
C PHE A 7 -11.11 35.53 -22.97
N LYS A 8 -11.54 34.46 -23.69
CA LYS A 8 -11.83 34.31 -25.15
C LYS A 8 -10.86 33.56 -26.09
N SER A 9 -11.34 32.36 -26.47
CA SER A 9 -11.14 31.47 -27.63
C SER A 9 -10.52 32.01 -28.94
N TRP A 10 -9.83 31.13 -29.68
CA TRP A 10 -9.80 31.07 -31.17
C TRP A 10 -9.53 29.63 -31.69
N ASN A 11 -10.11 29.29 -32.85
CA ASN A 11 -10.24 27.95 -33.45
C ASN A 11 -9.32 27.74 -34.68
N ILE A 12 -8.70 26.54 -34.77
CA ILE A 12 -8.46 25.62 -35.93
C ILE A 12 -7.94 26.18 -37.29
N LYS A 13 -6.81 25.64 -37.81
CA LYS A 13 -6.67 24.91 -39.12
C LYS A 13 -5.23 24.48 -39.47
N ASN A 14 -5.09 23.17 -39.75
CA ASN A 14 -4.15 22.36 -40.57
C ASN A 14 -2.85 22.93 -41.19
N CYS A 15 -1.77 22.13 -41.09
CA CYS A 15 -0.81 21.90 -42.19
C CYS A 15 -0.11 20.53 -42.08
N SER A 16 0.06 19.86 -43.22
CA SER A 16 0.62 18.53 -43.44
C SER A 16 2.05 18.57 -44.00
N CYS A 17 2.91 17.59 -43.68
CA CYS A 17 3.96 17.12 -44.61
C CYS A 17 4.40 15.66 -44.31
N ARG A 18 4.71 14.95 -45.40
CA ARG A 18 4.95 13.50 -45.58
C ARG A 18 6.45 13.15 -45.56
N SER A 19 6.81 11.90 -45.22
CA SER A 19 7.71 10.93 -45.94
C SER A 19 8.21 9.81 -44.99
N ILE A 20 7.79 8.54 -45.12
CA ILE A 20 8.37 7.34 -45.85
C ILE A 20 9.73 6.90 -45.25
N ILE A 21 9.91 5.67 -44.71
CA ILE A 21 10.37 4.42 -45.39
C ILE A 21 10.04 3.16 -44.54
N TYR A 22 9.76 2.05 -45.24
CA TYR A 22 9.37 0.68 -44.83
C TYR A 22 10.48 -0.18 -44.18
N LEU A 23 10.12 -1.17 -43.34
CA LEU A 23 10.27 -2.63 -43.60
C LEU A 23 9.91 -3.52 -42.37
N ASN A 24 8.90 -4.37 -42.58
CA ASN A 24 8.70 -5.77 -42.16
C ASN A 24 8.62 -6.26 -40.68
N ASP A 25 7.49 -6.96 -40.45
CA ASP A 25 7.29 -8.19 -39.66
C ASP A 25 7.25 -8.15 -38.12
N CYS A 26 6.06 -7.86 -37.57
CA CYS A 26 5.26 -8.81 -36.78
C CYS A 26 4.01 -8.13 -36.19
N ASN A 27 2.84 -8.71 -36.49
CA ASN A 27 1.52 -8.28 -36.06
C ASN A 27 1.36 -8.25 -34.53
N TYR A 28 1.19 -7.07 -33.93
CA TYR A 28 0.31 -6.88 -32.77
C TYR A 28 -0.38 -5.52 -32.89
N ILE A 29 -1.66 -5.55 -33.26
CA ILE A 29 -2.55 -4.38 -33.30
C ILE A 29 -2.74 -3.87 -31.87
N LEU A 30 -2.02 -2.81 -31.51
CA LEU A 30 -2.27 -1.98 -30.34
C LEU A 30 -3.51 -1.10 -30.58
N LEU A 31 -4.69 -1.65 -30.28
CA LEU A 31 -5.89 -0.85 -30.10
C LEU A 31 -5.78 -0.07 -28.79
N PHE A 32 -5.24 1.15 -28.86
CA PHE A 32 -5.39 2.17 -27.82
C PHE A 32 -6.87 2.58 -27.75
N ARG A 33 -7.68 1.82 -26.99
CA ARG A 33 -9.00 2.30 -26.55
C ARG A 33 -8.79 3.31 -25.43
N ASN A 34 -9.10 4.57 -25.74
CA ASN A 34 -9.35 5.64 -24.77
C ASN A 34 -10.42 5.20 -23.76
N PHE A 35 -10.02 4.60 -22.64
CA PHE A 35 -10.90 4.32 -21.51
C PHE A 35 -10.70 5.40 -20.44
N ARG A 36 -11.49 6.47 -20.52
CA ARG A 36 -11.81 7.28 -19.33
C ARG A 36 -12.73 6.45 -18.44
N ARG A 37 -12.17 5.60 -17.56
CA ARG A 37 -12.92 4.95 -16.48
C ARG A 37 -13.40 6.05 -15.52
N LYS A 38 -14.72 6.34 -15.55
CA LYS A 38 -15.37 7.40 -14.75
C LYS A 38 -15.77 6.95 -13.33
N ARG A 39 -15.44 5.73 -12.91
CA ARG A 39 -15.81 5.20 -11.59
C ARG A 39 -14.70 4.33 -11.04
N ILE A 40 -14.02 4.86 -10.04
CA ILE A 40 -13.21 4.15 -9.07
C ILE A 40 -14.04 4.30 -7.77
N ILE A 41 -14.21 3.27 -6.96
CA ILE A 41 -15.00 3.32 -5.71
C ILE A 41 -14.35 2.40 -4.68
N ASN A 42 -13.90 2.98 -3.56
CA ASN A 42 -13.56 2.46 -2.22
C ASN A 42 -12.10 2.15 -1.87
N PHE A 43 -11.54 3.00 -0.99
CA PHE A 43 -10.39 2.77 -0.10
C PHE A 43 -10.70 3.42 1.29
N GLN A 44 -11.96 3.89 1.51
CA GLN A 44 -12.26 4.98 2.47
C GLN A 44 -12.54 4.57 3.91
N HIS A 45 -12.84 3.30 4.17
CA HIS A 45 -13.25 2.90 5.53
C HIS A 45 -12.10 2.36 6.39
N SER A 46 -10.90 2.15 5.85
CA SER A 46 -9.78 1.56 6.60
C SER A 46 -9.04 2.55 7.50
N PHE A 47 -9.01 3.83 7.12
CA PHE A 47 -8.27 4.85 7.86
C PHE A 47 -9.07 5.57 8.96
N TYR A 48 -10.39 5.38 9.01
CA TYR A 48 -11.28 6.23 9.81
C TYR A 48 -12.37 5.49 10.60
N VAL A 49 -12.23 4.18 10.86
CA VAL A 49 -13.02 3.58 11.94
C VAL A 49 -12.38 4.02 13.26
N THR A 50 -13.06 4.95 13.92
CA THR A 50 -12.79 5.31 15.31
C THR A 50 -12.70 4.01 16.12
N SER A 51 -11.62 3.85 16.87
CA SER A 51 -11.51 2.78 17.86
C SER A 51 -12.82 2.75 18.67
N SER A 52 -13.42 1.57 18.82
CA SER A 52 -14.54 1.42 19.75
C SER A 52 -14.13 2.06 21.08
N ASN A 53 -15.04 2.82 21.69
CA ASN A 53 -14.83 3.60 22.91
C ASN A 53 -14.35 2.79 24.14
N GLU A 54 -14.05 1.50 23.98
CA GLU A 54 -13.53 0.61 25.01
C GLU A 54 -12.01 0.50 24.98
N ASP A 55 -11.35 0.58 23.81
CA ASP A 55 -9.86 0.53 23.74
C ASP A 55 -9.23 1.90 24.09
N VAL A 56 -9.99 3.00 23.98
CA VAL A 56 -9.52 4.39 24.21
C VAL A 56 -9.61 4.82 25.69
N LYS A 57 -10.32 4.07 26.53
CA LYS A 57 -10.59 4.46 27.93
C LYS A 57 -9.50 4.07 28.94
N SER A 58 -8.46 3.34 28.53
CA SER A 58 -7.23 3.26 29.32
C SER A 58 -6.12 3.95 28.56
N GLU A 59 -5.47 4.95 29.17
CA GLU A 59 -4.19 5.50 28.68
C GLU A 59 -3.03 4.47 28.78
N GLU A 60 -3.34 3.17 28.91
CA GLU A 60 -2.42 2.13 29.35
C GLU A 60 -2.18 1.01 28.34
N TRP A 61 -3.17 0.62 27.50
CA TRP A 61 -3.01 -0.59 26.70
C TRP A 61 -2.22 -0.38 25.40
N TYR A 62 -1.11 -1.12 25.30
CA TYR A 62 -0.38 -1.42 24.07
C TYR A 62 0.14 -2.87 24.18
N PRO A 63 0.33 -3.58 23.06
CA PRO A 63 0.97 -4.88 23.07
C PRO A 63 2.42 -4.76 23.56
N LYS A 64 2.81 -5.61 24.50
CA LYS A 64 4.16 -5.65 25.08
C LYS A 64 5.02 -6.72 24.45
N HIS A 65 4.41 -7.79 23.94
CA HIS A 65 5.08 -8.89 23.25
C HIS A 65 4.42 -9.15 21.90
N VAL A 66 5.17 -9.67 20.93
CA VAL A 66 4.65 -9.94 19.57
C VAL A 66 3.42 -10.87 19.55
N THR A 67 3.28 -11.76 20.54
CA THR A 67 2.10 -12.61 20.71
C THR A 67 0.84 -11.83 21.00
N ASP A 68 0.95 -10.63 21.60
CA ASP A 68 -0.22 -9.79 21.93
C ASP A 68 -0.90 -9.26 20.66
N LEU A 69 -0.24 -9.34 19.49
CA LEU A 69 -0.85 -9.05 18.20
C LEU A 69 -2.03 -9.99 17.89
N ASP A 70 -2.09 -11.18 18.50
CA ASP A 70 -3.23 -12.10 18.42
C ASP A 70 -4.54 -11.50 18.94
N HIS A 71 -4.49 -10.44 19.76
CA HIS A 71 -5.67 -9.76 20.33
C HIS A 71 -6.18 -8.58 19.50
N ILE A 72 -5.42 -8.14 18.49
CA ILE A 72 -5.76 -6.95 17.68
C ILE A 72 -5.90 -7.23 16.20
N CYS A 73 -5.25 -8.28 15.69
CA CYS A 73 -5.22 -8.58 14.26
C CYS A 73 -6.46 -9.35 13.76
N ASP A 74 -7.29 -9.87 14.67
CA ASP A 74 -8.60 -10.48 14.40
C ASP A 74 -9.75 -9.47 14.46
N LYS A 75 -9.51 -8.27 15.01
CA LYS A 75 -10.45 -7.14 15.06
C LYS A 75 -10.58 -6.45 13.68
N VAL A 76 -11.01 -7.21 12.68
CA VAL A 76 -11.23 -6.72 11.31
C VAL A 76 -12.48 -5.83 11.28
N ILE A 77 -12.31 -4.57 10.89
CA ILE A 77 -13.40 -3.56 10.88
C ILE A 77 -14.29 -3.66 9.64
N MET A 78 -13.85 -4.33 8.58
CA MET A 78 -14.59 -4.40 7.33
C MET A 78 -14.42 -5.77 6.67
N TYR A 79 -15.22 -6.72 7.17
CA TYR A 79 -15.75 -7.86 6.44
C TYR A 79 -16.94 -8.42 7.24
N ASP A 80 -18.16 -8.00 6.89
CA ASP A 80 -19.37 -8.67 7.37
C ASP A 80 -20.04 -9.35 6.17
N PRO A 81 -20.02 -10.70 6.10
CA PRO A 81 -20.70 -11.42 5.04
C PRO A 81 -22.22 -11.25 5.08
N ASN A 82 -22.81 -10.77 6.17
CA ASN A 82 -24.25 -10.55 6.33
C ASN A 82 -24.66 -9.06 6.38
N ASN A 83 -23.72 -8.14 6.60
CA ASN A 83 -23.99 -6.71 6.77
C ASN A 83 -22.89 -5.85 6.11
N CYS A 84 -22.86 -5.86 4.78
CA CYS A 84 -21.83 -5.19 3.97
C CYS A 84 -21.91 -3.65 4.03
N CYS A 85 -21.66 -3.05 5.20
CA CYS A 85 -21.31 -1.63 5.31
C CYS A 85 -19.91 -1.41 4.72
N GLY A 86 -19.77 -1.49 3.39
CA GLY A 86 -18.50 -1.22 2.72
C GLY A 86 -18.34 -1.75 1.30
N LEU A 87 -19.09 -2.77 0.90
CA LEU A 87 -19.09 -3.27 -0.49
C LEU A 87 -20.28 -2.67 -1.24
N ASP A 88 -20.03 -1.99 -2.36
CA ASP A 88 -21.07 -1.51 -3.26
C ASP A 88 -21.95 -2.71 -3.67
N ALA A 89 -23.27 -2.62 -3.46
CA ALA A 89 -24.22 -3.65 -3.86
C ALA A 89 -24.17 -3.96 -5.37
N ASN A 90 -23.56 -3.07 -6.16
CA ASN A 90 -23.31 -3.24 -7.59
C ASN A 90 -21.97 -3.92 -7.91
N HIS A 91 -21.07 -4.10 -6.94
CA HIS A 91 -19.80 -4.77 -7.16
C HIS A 91 -20.03 -6.25 -7.51
N PRO A 92 -19.37 -6.82 -8.55
CA PRO A 92 -19.57 -8.21 -8.95
C PRO A 92 -19.45 -9.21 -7.79
N SER A 93 -18.48 -8.98 -6.89
CA SER A 93 -18.27 -9.77 -5.66
C SER A 93 -19.49 -9.85 -4.74
N PHE A 94 -20.37 -8.85 -4.75
CA PHE A 94 -21.55 -8.85 -3.88
C PHE A 94 -22.58 -9.91 -4.30
N LYS A 95 -22.68 -10.15 -5.61
CA LYS A 95 -23.65 -11.07 -6.23
C LYS A 95 -23.10 -12.49 -6.42
N ASP A 96 -21.78 -12.65 -6.42
CA ASP A 96 -21.13 -13.95 -6.54
C ASP A 96 -21.11 -14.69 -5.18
N LYS A 97 -21.98 -15.68 -5.03
CA LYS A 97 -22.10 -16.49 -3.82
C LYS A 97 -20.86 -17.35 -3.55
N GLU A 98 -20.19 -17.84 -4.59
CA GLU A 98 -19.02 -18.70 -4.44
C GLU A 98 -17.81 -17.85 -4.03
N TYR A 99 -17.66 -16.65 -4.61
CA TYR A 99 -16.64 -15.69 -4.16
C TYR A 99 -16.85 -15.29 -2.69
N ARG A 100 -18.09 -15.07 -2.25
CA ARG A 100 -18.40 -14.74 -0.84
C ARG A 100 -18.01 -15.87 0.11
N LYS A 101 -18.43 -17.11 -0.16
CA LYS A 101 -18.01 -18.29 0.63
C LYS A 101 -16.48 -18.41 0.69
N ARG A 102 -15.81 -18.16 -0.45
CA ARG A 102 -14.35 -18.20 -0.52
C ARG A 102 -13.70 -17.14 0.36
N ARG A 103 -14.24 -15.91 0.39
CA ARG A 103 -13.79 -14.83 1.27
C ARG A 103 -14.05 -15.13 2.75
N GLU A 104 -15.21 -15.70 3.11
CA GLU A 104 -15.53 -16.13 4.48
C GLU A 104 -14.54 -17.18 4.98
N TRP A 105 -14.16 -18.11 4.11
CA TRP A 105 -13.16 -19.12 4.39
C TRP A 105 -11.77 -18.52 4.65
N PHE A 106 -11.33 -17.55 3.85
CA PHE A 106 -10.08 -16.81 4.11
C PHE A 106 -10.11 -16.04 5.44
N LEU A 107 -11.23 -15.38 5.76
CA LEU A 107 -11.39 -14.69 7.04
C LEU A 107 -11.24 -15.66 8.21
N LYS A 108 -11.91 -16.81 8.15
CA LYS A 108 -11.81 -17.83 9.20
C LYS A 108 -10.37 -18.27 9.43
N ILE A 109 -9.64 -18.57 8.35
CA ILE A 109 -8.23 -18.98 8.43
C ILE A 109 -7.37 -17.89 9.08
N SER A 110 -7.59 -16.62 8.72
CA SER A 110 -6.84 -15.51 9.31
C SER A 110 -7.15 -15.29 10.80
N ASN A 111 -8.40 -15.51 11.23
CA ASN A 111 -8.80 -15.37 12.63
C ASN A 111 -8.28 -16.54 13.50
N ASP A 112 -8.18 -17.73 12.91
CA ASP A 112 -7.65 -18.93 13.58
C ASP A 112 -6.11 -18.87 13.72
N TYR A 113 -5.41 -17.99 12.99
CA TYR A 113 -3.97 -17.83 13.07
C TYR A 113 -3.52 -17.30 14.43
N LYS A 114 -2.47 -17.91 15.00
CA LYS A 114 -1.83 -17.52 16.25
C LYS A 114 -0.34 -17.37 16.06
N HIS A 115 0.26 -16.40 16.74
CA HIS A 115 1.69 -16.17 16.62
C HIS A 115 2.48 -17.43 17.00
N GLY A 116 3.52 -17.74 16.22
CA GLY A 116 4.37 -18.92 16.41
C GLY A 116 3.93 -20.16 15.63
N THR A 117 2.74 -20.17 15.02
CA THR A 117 2.37 -21.21 14.06
C THR A 117 2.76 -20.80 12.64
N PRO A 118 3.07 -21.77 11.75
CA PRO A 118 3.30 -21.48 10.32
C PRO A 118 2.06 -20.84 9.69
N ILE A 119 2.25 -19.87 8.80
CA ILE A 119 1.14 -19.27 8.06
C ILE A 119 0.49 -20.35 7.19
N PRO A 120 -0.83 -20.57 7.28
CA PRO A 120 -1.52 -21.57 6.48
C PRO A 120 -1.29 -21.36 4.99
N ARG A 121 -0.94 -22.46 4.30
CA ARG A 121 -0.79 -22.49 2.84
C ARG A 121 -2.15 -22.62 2.17
N MET A 122 -2.34 -21.89 1.08
CA MET A 122 -3.62 -21.79 0.38
C MET A 122 -3.61 -22.60 -0.91
N ASP A 123 -4.62 -23.44 -1.07
CA ASP A 123 -4.91 -24.11 -2.34
C ASP A 123 -5.74 -23.16 -3.23
N TYR A 124 -5.05 -22.30 -3.97
CA TYR A 124 -5.68 -21.36 -4.90
C TYR A 124 -6.31 -22.10 -6.07
N THR A 125 -7.54 -21.71 -6.43
CA THR A 125 -8.26 -22.27 -7.56
C THR A 125 -7.62 -21.88 -8.90
N THR A 126 -7.97 -22.58 -9.97
CA THR A 126 -7.56 -22.23 -11.33
C THR A 126 -8.00 -20.82 -11.73
N ALA A 127 -9.18 -20.37 -11.28
CA ALA A 127 -9.69 -19.02 -11.55
C ALA A 127 -8.89 -17.93 -10.82
N GLU A 128 -8.52 -18.19 -9.56
CA GLU A 128 -7.67 -17.30 -8.76
C GLU A 128 -6.27 -17.21 -9.40
N THR A 129 -5.67 -18.35 -9.77
CA THR A 129 -4.36 -18.39 -10.44
C THR A 129 -4.36 -17.66 -11.79
N LYS A 130 -5.45 -17.78 -12.58
CA LYS A 130 -5.60 -17.05 -13.85
C LYS A 130 -5.73 -15.53 -13.64
N THR A 131 -6.42 -15.11 -12.57
CA THR A 131 -6.55 -13.69 -12.20
C THR A 131 -5.19 -13.12 -11.83
N TRP A 132 -4.44 -13.82 -10.97
CA TRP A 132 -3.05 -13.50 -10.64
C TRP A 132 -2.16 -13.40 -11.88
N SER A 133 -2.18 -14.42 -12.75
CA SER A 133 -1.39 -14.47 -13.99
C SER A 133 -1.58 -13.20 -14.83
N THR A 134 -2.84 -12.79 -15.03
CA THR A 134 -3.17 -11.58 -15.78
C THR A 134 -2.60 -10.33 -15.12
N ILE A 135 -2.76 -10.21 -13.80
CA ILE A 135 -2.30 -9.04 -13.04
C ILE A 135 -0.77 -8.95 -13.05
N TYR A 136 -0.12 -10.06 -12.76
CA TYR A 136 1.34 -10.18 -12.69
C TYR A 136 1.99 -9.77 -14.01
N ARG A 137 1.54 -10.34 -15.13
CA ARG A 137 2.08 -10.03 -16.46
C ARG A 137 1.96 -8.55 -16.80
N ASP A 138 0.77 -8.01 -16.61
CA ASP A 138 0.45 -6.65 -17.03
C ASP A 138 1.12 -5.61 -16.10
N LEU A 139 1.22 -5.87 -14.78
CA LEU A 139 1.95 -5.00 -13.85
C LEU A 139 3.45 -5.07 -14.07
N LYS A 140 4.02 -6.24 -14.36
CA LYS A 140 5.46 -6.37 -14.63
C LYS A 140 5.93 -5.47 -15.78
N ILE A 141 5.10 -5.29 -16.81
CA ILE A 141 5.37 -4.33 -17.90
C ILE A 141 5.41 -2.88 -17.37
N LEU A 142 4.47 -2.52 -16.48
CA LEU A 142 4.41 -1.18 -15.89
C LEU A 142 5.52 -0.94 -14.87
N HIS A 143 5.87 -1.94 -14.05
CA HIS A 143 6.97 -1.87 -13.09
C HIS A 143 8.27 -1.57 -13.79
N ASN A 144 8.62 -2.31 -14.85
CA ASN A 144 9.84 -2.06 -15.63
C ASN A 144 9.93 -0.62 -16.18
N LYS A 145 8.78 0.03 -16.40
CA LYS A 145 8.73 1.40 -16.91
C LYS A 145 8.75 2.45 -15.79
N PHE A 146 8.01 2.22 -14.72
CA PHE A 146 7.63 3.26 -13.76
C PHE A 146 8.07 2.99 -12.32
N ALA A 147 8.47 1.79 -11.94
CA ALA A 147 8.94 1.51 -10.58
C ALA A 147 10.36 2.04 -10.34
N CYS A 148 10.69 2.37 -9.10
CA CYS A 148 12.06 2.73 -8.72
C CYS A 148 13.01 1.54 -8.85
N LYS A 149 14.31 1.84 -8.93
CA LYS A 149 15.35 0.82 -9.09
C LYS A 149 15.36 -0.18 -7.93
N GLU A 150 15.19 0.31 -6.70
CA GLU A 150 15.15 -0.51 -5.49
C GLU A 150 14.02 -1.53 -5.53
N PHE A 151 12.84 -1.13 -6.01
CA PHE A 151 11.72 -2.05 -6.19
C PHE A 151 12.07 -3.13 -7.22
N LEU A 152 12.61 -2.76 -8.38
CA LEU A 152 12.95 -3.71 -9.45
C LEU A 152 14.02 -4.72 -9.03
N ASP A 153 15.08 -4.24 -8.38
CA ASP A 153 16.16 -5.10 -7.87
C ASP A 153 15.62 -6.10 -6.84
N ASN A 154 14.77 -5.65 -5.92
CA ASN A 154 14.18 -6.50 -4.90
C ASN A 154 13.09 -7.43 -5.44
N PHE A 155 12.32 -7.01 -6.44
CA PHE A 155 11.30 -7.82 -7.09
C PHE A 155 11.94 -9.03 -7.78
N LYS A 156 13.09 -8.85 -8.43
CA LYS A 156 13.86 -9.95 -9.00
C LYS A 156 14.27 -10.99 -7.95
N LEU A 157 14.68 -10.56 -6.76
CA LEU A 157 14.99 -11.47 -5.65
C LEU A 157 13.76 -12.29 -5.21
N LEU A 158 12.56 -11.71 -5.24
CA LEU A 158 11.31 -12.42 -4.94
C LEU A 158 10.95 -13.45 -6.02
N GLU A 159 11.26 -13.18 -7.29
CA GLU A 159 11.13 -14.18 -8.37
C GLU A 159 12.05 -15.37 -8.14
N GLU A 160 13.29 -15.12 -7.73
CA GLU A 160 14.31 -16.14 -7.51
C GLU A 160 14.05 -16.98 -6.24
N GLN A 161 13.57 -16.35 -5.15
CA GLN A 161 13.55 -16.97 -3.82
C GLN A 161 12.15 -17.32 -3.31
N CYS A 162 11.10 -16.63 -3.77
CA CYS A 162 9.74 -16.73 -3.21
C CYS A 162 8.71 -17.27 -4.22
N GLY A 163 9.14 -17.71 -5.39
CA GLY A 163 8.27 -18.32 -6.39
C GLY A 163 7.37 -17.33 -7.13
N TYR A 164 7.71 -16.03 -7.14
CA TYR A 164 6.98 -15.03 -7.92
C TYR A 164 7.08 -15.36 -9.41
N SER A 165 5.96 -15.68 -10.02
CA SER A 165 5.85 -15.88 -11.47
C SER A 165 4.40 -15.76 -11.91
N GLU A 166 4.16 -15.64 -13.21
CA GLU A 166 2.82 -15.66 -13.79
C GLU A 166 2.07 -16.99 -13.50
N LYS A 167 2.78 -18.10 -13.25
CA LYS A 167 2.21 -19.45 -13.20
C LYS A 167 1.65 -19.85 -11.84
N GLN A 168 2.07 -19.20 -10.76
CA GLN A 168 1.69 -19.58 -9.40
C GLN A 168 1.60 -18.36 -8.50
N ILE A 169 0.66 -18.41 -7.56
CA ILE A 169 0.54 -17.41 -6.51
C ILE A 169 1.53 -17.77 -5.38
N PRO A 170 2.45 -16.86 -5.03
CA PRO A 170 3.37 -17.05 -3.91
C PRO A 170 2.62 -17.24 -2.58
N GLN A 171 3.22 -18.00 -1.67
CA GLN A 171 2.62 -18.32 -0.37
C GLN A 171 3.22 -17.43 0.72
N LEU A 172 2.36 -16.87 1.57
CA LEU A 172 2.79 -15.91 2.59
C LEU A 172 3.87 -16.46 3.52
N GLU A 173 3.83 -17.75 3.86
CA GLU A 173 4.82 -18.41 4.70
C GLU A 173 6.25 -18.33 4.12
N ASP A 174 6.39 -18.50 2.81
CA ASP A 174 7.71 -18.49 2.14
C ASP A 174 8.27 -17.06 2.12
N ILE A 175 7.41 -16.09 1.83
CA ILE A 175 7.77 -14.68 1.80
C ILE A 175 8.11 -14.20 3.21
N SER A 176 7.31 -14.57 4.21
CA SER A 176 7.53 -14.24 5.62
C SER A 176 8.89 -14.71 6.09
N LYS A 177 9.25 -15.97 5.81
CA LYS A 177 10.58 -16.51 6.09
C LYS A 177 11.68 -15.73 5.38
N TYR A 178 11.50 -15.44 4.10
CA TYR A 178 12.51 -14.72 3.33
C TYR A 178 12.73 -13.28 3.85
N LEU A 179 11.66 -12.52 4.09
CA LEU A 179 11.71 -11.19 4.69
C LEU A 179 12.40 -11.22 6.06
N GLN A 180 12.13 -12.25 6.87
CA GLN A 180 12.76 -12.41 8.19
C GLN A 180 14.28 -12.50 8.07
N THR A 181 14.79 -13.22 7.07
CA THR A 181 16.25 -13.30 6.83
C THR A 181 16.90 -12.00 6.35
N LYS A 182 16.12 -11.07 5.77
CA LYS A 182 16.64 -9.86 5.12
C LYS A 182 16.51 -8.62 5.99
N THR A 183 15.35 -8.43 6.61
CA THR A 183 15.02 -7.22 7.38
C THR A 183 14.40 -7.53 8.74
N GLY A 184 14.23 -8.80 9.08
CA GLY A 184 13.54 -9.23 10.30
C GLY A 184 12.03 -9.02 10.26
N PHE A 185 11.47 -8.55 9.14
CA PHE A 185 10.03 -8.47 8.97
C PHE A 185 9.41 -9.84 8.76
N THR A 186 8.22 -10.03 9.32
CA THR A 186 7.40 -11.22 9.13
C THR A 186 6.01 -10.81 8.69
N LEU A 187 5.31 -11.73 8.04
CA LEU A 187 3.93 -11.52 7.61
C LEU A 187 2.97 -12.18 8.59
N ARG A 188 1.78 -11.61 8.71
CA ARG A 188 0.65 -12.20 9.44
C ARG A 188 -0.59 -12.19 8.56
N PRO A 189 -1.31 -13.31 8.39
CA PRO A 189 -2.57 -13.29 7.66
C PRO A 189 -3.61 -12.43 8.39
N CYS A 190 -4.32 -11.59 7.64
CA CYS A 190 -5.39 -10.74 8.12
C CYS A 190 -6.60 -10.84 7.17
N GLY A 191 -7.80 -10.95 7.74
CA GLY A 191 -9.01 -11.22 6.97
C GLY A 191 -9.57 -10.00 6.23
N GLY A 192 -9.06 -8.81 6.53
CA GLY A 192 -9.50 -7.56 5.95
C GLY A 192 -8.82 -6.37 6.60
N TYR A 193 -9.53 -5.26 6.69
CA TYR A 193 -8.96 -4.03 7.20
C TYR A 193 -8.89 -4.02 8.74
N LEU A 194 -7.78 -3.49 9.25
CA LEU A 194 -7.61 -3.15 10.66
C LEU A 194 -7.80 -1.64 10.86
N THR A 195 -8.04 -1.21 12.09
CA THR A 195 -7.94 0.22 12.43
C THR A 195 -6.51 0.72 12.19
N PRO A 196 -6.30 2.03 11.91
CA PRO A 196 -4.97 2.60 11.78
C PRO A 196 -4.06 2.23 12.94
N ARG A 197 -4.59 2.31 14.17
CA ARG A 197 -3.84 2.00 15.38
C ARG A 197 -3.38 0.55 15.40
N ASN A 198 -4.27 -0.41 15.11
CA ASN A 198 -3.91 -1.83 15.12
C ASN A 198 -2.90 -2.17 14.02
N PHE A 199 -3.08 -1.62 12.82
CA PHE A 199 -2.14 -1.81 11.72
C PHE A 199 -0.76 -1.20 12.01
N LEU A 200 -0.69 0.06 12.46
CA LEU A 200 0.60 0.66 12.80
C LEU A 200 1.26 -0.05 13.97
N THR A 201 0.48 -0.49 14.96
CA THR A 201 1.00 -1.22 16.12
C THR A 201 1.68 -2.53 15.70
N SER A 202 1.17 -3.26 14.71
CA SER A 202 1.85 -4.48 14.24
C SER A 202 3.21 -4.19 13.60
N LEU A 203 3.36 -3.05 12.91
CA LEU A 203 4.65 -2.63 12.35
C LEU A 203 5.71 -2.41 13.44
N ALA A 204 5.33 -2.04 14.67
CA ALA A 204 6.27 -1.87 15.78
C ALA A 204 7.06 -3.15 16.09
N PHE A 205 6.47 -4.32 15.80
CA PHE A 205 7.06 -5.64 15.97
C PHE A 205 7.68 -6.21 14.69
N ARG A 206 7.82 -5.37 13.64
CA ARG A 206 8.18 -5.82 12.30
C ARG A 206 7.22 -6.90 11.75
N VAL A 207 5.93 -6.75 12.05
CA VAL A 207 4.88 -7.63 11.52
C VAL A 207 4.03 -6.83 10.55
N PHE A 208 3.94 -7.28 9.30
CA PHE A 208 3.03 -6.69 8.31
C PHE A 208 1.81 -7.60 8.13
N CYS A 209 0.62 -7.04 8.30
CA CYS A 209 -0.65 -7.76 8.16
C CYS A 209 -1.03 -7.85 6.68
N CYS A 210 -1.07 -9.07 6.11
CA CYS A 210 -1.40 -9.32 4.71
C CYS A 210 -2.72 -10.05 4.55
N THR A 211 -3.51 -9.67 3.55
CA THR A 211 -4.63 -10.49 3.10
C THR A 211 -4.15 -11.70 2.28
N GLN A 212 -4.97 -12.77 2.25
CA GLN A 212 -4.69 -13.98 1.46
C GLN A 212 -5.67 -14.21 0.29
N TYR A 213 -6.76 -13.44 0.23
CA TYR A 213 -7.74 -13.53 -0.83
C TYR A 213 -7.29 -12.76 -2.07
N ILE A 214 -7.76 -13.18 -3.24
CA ILE A 214 -7.53 -12.45 -4.49
C ILE A 214 -8.78 -11.67 -4.91
N ARG A 215 -8.60 -10.54 -5.57
CA ARG A 215 -9.70 -9.74 -6.15
C ARG A 215 -10.56 -10.54 -7.13
N HIS A 216 -11.77 -10.06 -7.38
CA HIS A 216 -12.73 -10.72 -8.23
C HIS A 216 -12.26 -10.81 -9.70
N HIS A 217 -12.40 -12.00 -10.29
CA HIS A 217 -11.87 -12.32 -11.62
C HIS A 217 -12.50 -11.53 -12.78
N THR A 218 -13.64 -10.86 -12.58
CA THR A 218 -14.33 -10.09 -13.63
C THR A 218 -13.61 -8.79 -14.01
N ASP A 219 -12.83 -8.21 -13.10
CA ASP A 219 -12.01 -7.02 -13.38
C ASP A 219 -10.64 -7.15 -12.69
N PRO A 220 -9.72 -7.97 -13.21
CA PRO A 220 -8.41 -8.18 -12.59
C PRO A 220 -7.61 -6.87 -12.45
N HIS A 221 -7.87 -5.88 -13.28
CA HIS A 221 -7.16 -4.60 -13.26
C HIS A 221 -7.67 -3.63 -12.20
N TYR A 222 -8.68 -4.01 -11.41
CA TYR A 222 -9.30 -3.11 -10.43
C TYR A 222 -9.71 -3.84 -9.14
N THR A 223 -9.43 -3.23 -8.00
CA THR A 223 -9.97 -3.63 -6.71
C THR A 223 -10.02 -2.43 -5.77
N PRO A 224 -11.08 -2.29 -4.94
CA PRO A 224 -11.07 -1.37 -3.81
C PRO A 224 -10.29 -1.90 -2.60
N GLU A 225 -10.23 -3.22 -2.47
CA GLU A 225 -9.65 -3.89 -1.32
C GLU A 225 -8.16 -4.20 -1.54
N PRO A 226 -7.31 -4.11 -0.49
CA PRO A 226 -5.94 -4.59 -0.53
C PRO A 226 -5.96 -6.11 -0.55
N ASP A 227 -6.22 -6.68 -1.74
CA ASP A 227 -6.15 -8.11 -1.97
C ASP A 227 -4.69 -8.57 -2.00
N LEU A 228 -4.47 -9.89 -2.02
CA LEU A 228 -3.14 -10.47 -2.05
C LEU A 228 -2.26 -9.91 -3.17
N CYS A 229 -2.83 -9.55 -4.34
CA CYS A 229 -2.05 -8.93 -5.42
C CYS A 229 -1.46 -7.58 -5.00
N HIS A 230 -2.21 -6.76 -4.27
CA HIS A 230 -1.71 -5.51 -3.71
C HIS A 230 -0.56 -5.75 -2.74
N GLU A 231 -0.73 -6.69 -1.82
CA GLU A 231 0.32 -7.03 -0.84
C GLU A 231 1.59 -7.50 -1.53
N LEU A 232 1.46 -8.49 -2.40
CA LEU A 232 2.59 -9.19 -3.00
C LEU A 232 3.32 -8.34 -4.05
N LEU A 233 2.58 -7.62 -4.89
CA LEU A 233 3.12 -6.88 -6.04
C LEU A 233 3.34 -5.39 -5.74
N GLY A 234 2.86 -4.89 -4.60
CA GLY A 234 3.11 -3.52 -4.12
C GLY A 234 4.12 -3.47 -2.99
N HIS A 235 3.87 -4.19 -1.89
CA HIS A 235 4.62 -4.01 -0.63
C HIS A 235 5.90 -4.85 -0.52
N MET A 236 5.84 -6.14 -0.87
CA MET A 236 6.87 -7.11 -0.45
C MET A 236 8.28 -6.76 -0.94
N ALA A 237 8.41 -6.27 -2.17
CA ALA A 237 9.72 -5.87 -2.71
C ALA A 237 10.33 -4.69 -1.94
N MET A 238 9.51 -3.77 -1.43
CA MET A 238 10.01 -2.65 -0.64
C MET A 238 10.41 -3.08 0.78
N PHE A 239 9.75 -4.08 1.37
CA PHE A 239 10.14 -4.63 2.68
C PHE A 239 11.48 -5.37 2.69
N LEU A 240 12.05 -5.68 1.51
CA LEU A 240 13.43 -6.16 1.38
C LEU A 240 14.47 -5.04 1.54
N ASN A 241 14.07 -3.77 1.48
CA ASN A 241 14.95 -2.63 1.72
C ASN A 241 15.08 -2.39 3.25
N PRO A 242 16.31 -2.45 3.83
CA PRO A 242 16.50 -2.28 5.27
C PRO A 242 16.04 -0.92 5.81
N THR A 243 16.21 0.16 5.05
CA THR A 243 15.77 1.51 5.46
C THR A 243 14.25 1.61 5.47
N TYR A 244 13.58 1.01 4.49
CA TYR A 244 12.12 0.93 4.42
C TYR A 244 11.55 0.17 5.61
N ALA A 245 12.09 -1.03 5.88
CA ALA A 245 11.72 -1.83 7.04
C ALA A 245 11.94 -1.08 8.36
N GLN A 246 13.11 -0.45 8.53
CA GLN A 246 13.43 0.30 9.73
C GLN A 246 12.46 1.47 9.97
N LEU A 247 12.14 2.26 8.93
CA LEU A 247 11.17 3.34 9.10
C LEU A 247 9.75 2.82 9.35
N SER A 248 9.31 1.76 8.67
CA SER A 248 8.00 1.13 8.97
C SER A 248 7.89 0.79 10.45
N GLN A 249 8.94 0.21 11.02
CA GLN A 249 8.98 -0.08 12.45
C GLN A 249 8.96 1.18 13.32
N GLU A 250 9.71 2.22 12.96
CA GLU A 250 9.73 3.48 13.71
C GLU A 250 8.37 4.18 13.70
N ILE A 251 7.62 4.15 12.58
CA ILE A 251 6.22 4.61 12.52
C ILE A 251 5.35 3.75 13.44
N GLY A 252 5.56 2.44 13.44
CA GLY A 252 4.82 1.54 14.32
C GLY A 252 5.05 1.82 15.80
N ILE A 253 6.32 1.92 16.22
CA ILE A 253 6.72 2.34 17.57
C ILE A 253 6.16 3.73 17.88
N ALA A 254 6.09 4.62 16.88
CA ALA A 254 5.53 5.94 17.02
C ALA A 254 4.03 5.96 17.33
N SER A 255 3.31 4.93 16.87
CA SER A 255 1.87 4.79 17.07
C SER A 255 1.49 4.31 18.48
N LEU A 256 2.41 3.67 19.21
CA LEU A 256 2.17 3.12 20.53
C LEU A 256 1.81 4.23 21.54
N ASN A 257 0.63 4.12 22.15
CA ASN A 257 0.06 5.10 23.10
C ASN A 257 0.08 6.57 22.62
N CYS A 258 0.14 6.83 21.31
CA CYS A 258 0.02 8.19 20.79
C CYS A 258 -1.45 8.66 20.80
N SER A 259 -1.67 9.98 20.80
CA SER A 259 -3.02 10.53 20.68
C SER A 259 -3.69 10.11 19.36
N GLU A 260 -5.02 10.16 19.27
CA GLU A 260 -5.71 9.89 18.01
C GLU A 260 -5.27 10.84 16.89
N LYS A 261 -5.01 12.11 17.24
CA LYS A 261 -4.47 13.11 16.32
C LYS A 261 -3.12 12.68 15.74
N ASP A 262 -2.20 12.23 16.59
CA ASP A 262 -0.87 11.79 16.15
C ASP A 262 -0.95 10.48 15.37
N CYS A 263 -1.83 9.55 15.77
CA CYS A 263 -2.08 8.32 15.03
C CYS A 263 -2.58 8.63 13.60
N ASN A 264 -3.49 9.60 13.47
CA ASN A 264 -3.99 10.06 12.17
C ASN A 264 -2.90 10.75 11.33
N ALA A 265 -2.00 11.50 11.96
CA ALA A 265 -0.85 12.06 11.27
C ALA A 265 0.12 10.97 10.77
N LEU A 266 0.47 10.01 11.63
CA LEU A 266 1.36 8.89 11.29
C LEU A 266 0.81 8.05 10.13
N ILE A 267 -0.49 7.77 10.13
CA ILE A 267 -1.10 6.96 9.07
C ILE A 267 -1.21 7.75 7.76
N ARG A 268 -1.40 9.07 7.79
CA ARG A 268 -1.33 9.92 6.58
C ARG A 268 0.08 9.97 6.01
N LEU A 269 1.10 10.08 6.86
CA LEU A 269 2.49 9.98 6.43
C LEU A 269 2.79 8.62 5.80
N TYR A 270 2.31 7.53 6.42
CA TYR A 270 2.41 6.19 5.85
C TYR A 270 1.75 6.13 4.46
N PHE A 271 0.51 6.61 4.34
CA PHE A 271 -0.25 6.60 3.10
C PHE A 271 0.46 7.36 1.96
N PHE A 272 0.82 8.63 2.17
CA PHE A 272 1.43 9.44 1.12
C PHE A 272 2.91 9.14 0.85
N THR A 273 3.48 8.12 1.51
CA THR A 273 4.83 7.61 1.20
C THR A 273 4.84 6.12 0.88
N PHE A 274 4.47 5.24 1.80
CA PHE A 274 4.48 3.79 1.63
C PHE A 274 3.41 3.31 0.63
N GLU A 275 2.29 4.01 0.45
CA GLU A 275 1.23 3.64 -0.52
C GLU A 275 1.33 4.42 -1.83
N PHE A 276 1.57 5.73 -1.75
CA PHE A 276 1.49 6.64 -2.91
C PHE A 276 2.74 7.48 -3.15
N GLY A 277 3.89 7.08 -2.59
CA GLY A 277 5.14 7.79 -2.73
C GLY A 277 5.80 7.66 -4.11
N LEU A 278 6.38 8.77 -4.55
CA LEU A 278 7.18 8.89 -5.77
C LEU A 278 8.63 9.31 -5.46
N LEU A 279 9.54 8.94 -6.33
CA LEU A 279 10.94 9.36 -6.35
C LEU A 279 11.25 10.06 -7.67
N VAL A 280 12.19 11.00 -7.62
CA VAL A 280 12.74 11.61 -8.83
C VAL A 280 13.89 10.77 -9.37
N GLU A 281 13.87 10.48 -10.66
CA GLU A 281 14.99 9.86 -11.37
C GLU A 281 15.92 10.95 -11.92
N GLY A 282 17.00 11.24 -11.20
CA GLY A 282 18.00 12.26 -11.53
C GLY A 282 18.25 13.25 -10.39
N GLU A 283 18.94 14.36 -10.69
CA GLU A 283 19.35 15.35 -9.68
C GLU A 283 18.25 16.33 -9.28
N THR A 284 17.29 16.58 -10.17
CA THR A 284 16.17 17.51 -9.94
C THR A 284 14.90 17.00 -10.62
N PHE A 285 13.76 17.41 -10.09
CA PHE A 285 12.47 17.13 -10.71
C PHE A 285 12.29 17.99 -11.97
N ASP A 286 12.09 17.34 -13.11
CA ASP A 286 11.82 17.97 -14.41
C ASP A 286 10.34 17.79 -14.75
N GLU A 287 9.56 18.87 -14.59
CA GLU A 287 8.12 18.89 -14.88
C GLU A 287 7.79 18.49 -16.33
N LYS A 288 8.69 18.78 -17.29
CA LYS A 288 8.45 18.46 -18.71
C LYS A 288 8.75 17.00 -19.01
N LYS A 289 9.85 16.46 -18.47
CA LYS A 289 10.23 15.05 -18.69
C LYS A 289 9.45 14.09 -17.81
N ARG A 290 8.89 14.56 -16.70
CA ARG A 290 8.18 13.75 -15.71
C ARG A 290 9.04 12.56 -15.28
N ASN A 291 10.29 12.85 -14.90
CA ASN A 291 11.30 11.88 -14.45
C ASN A 291 10.96 11.34 -13.05
N LEU A 292 9.82 10.67 -12.93
CA LEU A 292 9.27 10.14 -11.69
C LEU A 292 9.24 8.61 -11.73
N LYS A 293 9.53 8.01 -10.59
CA LYS A 293 9.44 6.58 -10.35
C LYS A 293 8.62 6.30 -9.10
N ALA A 294 7.76 5.29 -9.14
CA ALA A 294 6.92 4.90 -8.01
C ALA A 294 7.64 3.91 -7.09
N TYR A 295 7.46 4.10 -5.79
CA TYR A 295 7.80 3.10 -4.77
C TYR A 295 6.62 2.79 -3.84
N GLY A 296 5.55 3.59 -3.89
CA GLY A 296 4.33 3.35 -3.13
C GLY A 296 3.57 2.10 -3.60
N ALA A 297 3.18 1.24 -2.66
CA ALA A 297 2.53 -0.04 -2.93
C ALA A 297 1.17 0.10 -3.62
N GLY A 298 0.33 1.05 -3.19
CA GLY A 298 -0.90 1.44 -3.86
C GLY A 298 -0.68 1.81 -5.34
N LEU A 299 0.38 2.56 -5.67
CA LEU A 299 0.74 2.83 -7.06
C LEU A 299 1.22 1.57 -7.78
N LEU A 300 2.15 0.83 -7.19
CA LEU A 300 2.76 -0.34 -7.81
C LEU A 300 1.76 -1.49 -8.06
N SER A 301 0.64 -1.51 -7.36
CA SER A 301 -0.42 -2.51 -7.52
C SER A 301 -1.62 -2.05 -8.35
N CYS A 302 -1.63 -0.78 -8.79
CA CYS A 302 -2.74 -0.16 -9.51
C CYS A 302 -2.33 0.28 -10.93
N PHE A 303 -2.88 -0.40 -11.94
CA PHE A 303 -2.54 -0.18 -13.35
C PHE A 303 -2.73 1.25 -13.83
N ASP A 304 -3.91 1.81 -13.54
CA ASP A 304 -4.32 3.10 -14.09
C ASP A 304 -3.72 4.24 -13.27
N GLU A 305 -3.63 4.09 -11.94
CA GLU A 305 -3.09 5.12 -11.07
C GLU A 305 -1.56 5.22 -11.14
N LEU A 306 -0.85 4.10 -11.38
CA LEU A 306 0.58 4.13 -11.67
C LEU A 306 0.88 4.98 -12.91
N LYS A 307 0.12 4.78 -14.00
CA LYS A 307 0.28 5.58 -15.22
C LYS A 307 -0.11 7.04 -15.00
N PHE A 308 -1.19 7.27 -14.26
CA PHE A 308 -1.69 8.62 -13.99
C PHE A 308 -0.71 9.43 -13.14
N SER A 309 -0.25 8.87 -12.01
CA SER A 309 0.63 9.56 -11.05
C SER A 309 1.92 10.10 -11.67
N VAL A 310 2.47 9.42 -12.69
CA VAL A 310 3.67 9.88 -13.41
C VAL A 310 3.36 10.70 -14.67
N SER A 311 2.10 10.77 -15.10
CA SER A 311 1.69 11.55 -16.28
C SER A 311 1.72 13.06 -16.03
N SER A 312 1.65 13.86 -17.09
CA SER A 312 1.56 15.33 -17.01
C SER A 312 0.24 15.83 -16.40
N ASP A 313 -0.79 14.99 -16.30
CA ASP A 313 -2.11 15.38 -15.77
C ASP A 313 -2.16 15.31 -14.23
N ALA A 314 -1.22 14.60 -13.60
CA ALA A 314 -1.17 14.45 -12.14
C ALA A 314 -0.49 15.65 -11.48
N LYS A 315 -1.13 16.19 -10.44
CA LYS A 315 -0.54 17.24 -9.58
C LYS A 315 0.55 16.63 -8.71
N ILE A 316 1.77 17.16 -8.82
CA ILE A 316 2.94 16.71 -8.06
C ILE A 316 3.36 17.78 -7.07
N CYS A 317 3.59 17.36 -5.84
CA CYS A 317 4.05 18.19 -4.74
C CYS A 317 5.35 17.61 -4.17
N ARG A 318 6.24 18.46 -3.64
CA ARG A 318 7.37 17.97 -2.85
C ARG A 318 6.86 17.42 -1.53
N PHE A 319 7.40 16.29 -1.09
CA PHE A 319 7.04 15.69 0.19
C PHE A 319 7.51 16.56 1.37
N GLU A 320 6.56 17.12 2.10
CA GLU A 320 6.76 17.78 3.39
C GLU A 320 5.75 17.22 4.40
N PRO A 321 6.19 16.67 5.55
CA PRO A 321 5.30 16.05 6.53
C PRO A 321 4.14 16.96 6.98
N ASP A 322 4.42 18.24 7.26
CA ASP A 322 3.41 19.19 7.75
C ASP A 322 2.30 19.47 6.73
N ASP A 323 2.62 19.43 5.43
CA ASP A 323 1.61 19.57 4.37
C ASP A 323 0.79 18.29 4.20
N VAL A 324 1.46 17.14 4.29
CA VAL A 324 0.89 15.81 4.03
C VAL A 324 -0.12 15.42 5.11
N ILE A 325 0.17 15.71 6.38
CA ILE A 325 -0.73 15.35 7.49
C ILE A 325 -2.05 16.10 7.45
N GLU A 326 -2.16 17.20 6.72
CA GLU A 326 -3.39 17.98 6.59
C GLU A 326 -4.28 17.48 5.43
N ILE A 327 -3.76 16.60 4.58
CA ILE A 327 -4.47 16.11 3.41
C ILE A 327 -5.23 14.84 3.74
N GLU A 328 -6.52 14.86 3.43
CA GLU A 328 -7.36 13.69 3.46
C GLU A 328 -7.14 12.84 2.19
N PRO A 329 -6.76 11.56 2.34
CA PRO A 329 -6.64 10.61 1.23
C PRO A 329 -7.90 10.54 0.34
N GLU A 330 -7.69 10.48 -0.98
CA GLU A 330 -8.74 10.04 -1.90
C GLU A 330 -8.70 8.51 -2.03
N VAL A 331 -9.85 7.96 -2.36
CA VAL A 331 -10.16 6.55 -2.03
C VAL A 331 -11.18 5.96 -2.99
N THR A 332 -12.06 6.81 -3.52
CA THR A 332 -12.91 6.52 -4.67
C THR A 332 -12.30 7.11 -5.94
N LYS A 333 -11.18 7.81 -5.84
CA LYS A 333 -10.59 8.52 -6.97
C LYS A 333 -9.08 8.44 -6.83
N PHE A 334 -8.42 8.70 -7.93
CA PHE A 334 -7.00 9.00 -7.90
C PHE A 334 -6.73 10.16 -6.95
N GLN A 335 -5.56 10.11 -6.30
CA GLN A 335 -5.15 11.15 -5.36
C GLN A 335 -5.20 12.55 -5.97
N LYS A 336 -5.64 13.53 -5.18
CA LYS A 336 -5.64 14.95 -5.57
C LYS A 336 -4.24 15.46 -5.91
N CYS A 337 -3.23 14.93 -5.25
CA CYS A 337 -1.82 15.15 -5.54
C CYS A 337 -0.98 13.97 -5.08
N TYR A 338 0.17 13.81 -5.70
CA TYR A 338 1.19 12.83 -5.30
C TYR A 338 2.43 13.56 -4.81
N PHE A 339 3.15 12.91 -3.88
CA PHE A 339 4.31 13.48 -3.23
C PHE A 339 5.59 12.82 -3.71
N TYR A 340 6.55 13.63 -4.16
CA TYR A 340 7.87 13.13 -4.53
C TYR A 340 8.93 13.51 -3.49
N SER A 341 9.96 12.67 -3.41
CA SER A 341 11.25 12.99 -2.79
C SER A 341 12.39 12.71 -3.77
N MET A 342 13.57 13.29 -3.54
CA MET A 342 14.76 13.03 -4.37
C MET A 342 15.31 11.63 -4.12
N THR A 343 15.26 11.19 -2.87
CA THR A 343 15.63 9.83 -2.47
C THR A 343 14.64 9.32 -1.44
N ILE A 344 14.55 8.00 -1.31
CA ILE A 344 13.74 7.38 -0.26
C ILE A 344 14.25 7.80 1.14
N ASN A 345 15.57 7.97 1.29
CA ASN A 345 16.19 8.42 2.53
C ASN A 345 15.78 9.86 2.89
N GLU A 346 15.61 10.76 1.93
CA GLU A 346 15.10 12.12 2.19
C GLU A 346 13.70 12.06 2.80
N ALA A 347 12.76 11.36 2.15
CA ALA A 347 11.39 11.18 2.67
C ALA A 347 11.43 10.63 4.10
N PHE A 348 12.28 9.64 4.32
CA PHE A 348 12.37 8.94 5.58
C PHE A 348 12.99 9.78 6.69
N HIS A 349 14.03 10.56 6.39
CA HIS A 349 14.59 11.52 7.34
C HIS A 349 13.54 12.56 7.75
N LYS A 350 12.75 13.08 6.81
CA LYS A 350 11.66 14.03 7.12
C LYS A 350 10.60 13.40 8.02
N ILE A 351 10.19 12.15 7.78
CA ILE A 351 9.25 11.44 8.66
C ILE A 351 9.86 11.25 10.05
N LYS A 352 11.14 10.85 10.16
CA LYS A 352 11.83 10.70 11.45
C LYS A 352 11.86 12.02 12.22
N SER A 353 12.18 13.12 11.54
CA SER A 353 12.15 14.47 12.12
C SER A 353 10.74 14.82 12.61
N TYR A 354 9.70 14.53 11.83
CA TYR A 354 8.32 14.74 12.28
C TYR A 354 7.97 13.89 13.51
N ILE A 355 8.32 12.60 13.53
CA ILE A 355 8.07 11.70 14.67
C ILE A 355 8.70 12.26 15.95
N SER A 356 9.89 12.87 15.87
CA SER A 356 10.58 13.48 17.01
C SER A 356 9.84 14.67 17.64
N THR A 357 8.90 15.28 16.91
CA THR A 357 8.06 16.40 17.41
C THR A 357 6.83 15.92 18.20
N ILE A 358 6.46 14.64 18.09
CA ILE A 358 5.29 14.07 18.77
C ILE A 358 5.60 14.00 20.27
N LYS A 359 4.86 14.77 21.08
CA LYS A 359 4.99 14.78 22.54
C LYS A 359 4.52 13.44 23.11
N ARG A 360 5.36 12.80 23.92
CA ARG A 360 5.01 11.55 24.62
C ARG A 360 5.50 11.57 26.05
N PRO A 361 4.73 11.01 26.99
CA PRO A 361 5.18 10.88 28.38
C PRO A 361 6.31 9.84 28.54
N TYR A 362 6.49 8.94 27.57
CA TYR A 362 7.48 7.86 27.61
C TYR A 362 8.04 7.60 26.22
N SER A 363 9.24 7.00 26.17
CA SER A 363 9.77 6.41 24.93
C SER A 363 9.60 4.89 24.94
N PHE A 364 9.52 4.30 23.76
CA PHE A 364 9.39 2.85 23.60
C PHE A 364 10.62 2.31 22.88
N HIS A 365 11.13 1.17 23.36
CA HIS A 365 12.24 0.46 22.76
C HIS A 365 11.82 -0.97 22.41
N TYR A 366 12.03 -1.37 21.16
CA TYR A 366 11.83 -2.74 20.73
C TYR A 366 13.09 -3.56 20.99
N ASP A 367 12.94 -4.64 21.77
CA ASP A 367 13.99 -5.64 21.99
C ASP A 367 13.82 -6.78 20.97
N PRO A 368 14.72 -6.92 19.98
CA PRO A 368 14.60 -7.94 18.94
C PRO A 368 14.87 -9.36 19.45
N LEU A 369 15.56 -9.52 20.60
CA LEU A 369 15.86 -10.86 21.15
C LEU A 369 14.62 -11.46 21.81
N THR A 370 13.86 -10.64 22.53
CA THR A 370 12.63 -11.05 23.21
C THR A 370 11.36 -10.69 22.44
N GLN A 371 11.50 -10.06 21.26
CA GLN A 371 10.38 -9.57 20.43
C GLN A 371 9.34 -8.76 21.22
N SER A 372 9.83 -7.90 22.12
CA SER A 372 9.01 -7.18 23.09
C SER A 372 9.25 -5.67 23.07
N ILE A 373 8.23 -4.89 23.39
CA ILE A 373 8.32 -3.45 23.60
C ILE A 373 8.55 -3.16 25.08
N LYS A 374 9.64 -2.46 25.39
CA LYS A 374 9.93 -1.92 26.71
C LYS A 374 9.60 -0.43 26.74
N LYS A 375 8.84 -0.02 27.75
CA LYS A 375 8.57 1.38 28.07
C LYS A 375 9.74 1.95 28.86
N LEU A 376 10.38 2.98 28.34
CA LEU A 376 11.45 3.71 28.99
C LEU A 376 10.86 4.99 29.61
N THR A 377 11.02 5.14 30.92
CA THR A 377 10.75 6.40 31.62
C THR A 377 11.84 7.39 31.24
N ASN A 378 11.43 8.61 30.85
CA ASN A 378 12.38 9.71 30.74
C ASN A 378 12.73 10.15 32.18
N ASP A 379 13.61 9.40 32.86
CA ASP A 379 14.17 9.79 34.16
C ASP A 379 15.26 10.85 33.99
N LEU A 380 14.90 11.95 33.34
CA LEU A 380 15.71 13.17 33.19
C LEU A 380 14.89 14.36 33.70
N HIS A 381 14.77 14.44 35.02
CA HIS A 381 14.60 15.70 35.76
C HIS A 381 15.66 15.77 36.85
#